data_AF-A0A8J9RDH0-F1
#
_entry.id   AF-A0A8J9RDH0-F1
#
_cell.length_a   1.000
_cell.length_b   1.000
_cell.length_c   1.000
_cell.angle_alpha   90.00
_cell.angle_beta   90.00
_cell.angle_gamma   90.00
#
_symmetry.space_group_name_H-M   'P 1'
#
loop_
_entity.id
_entity.type
_entity.pdbx_description
1 polymer ?
#
loop_
_entity_poly.entity_id
_entity_poly.type
_entity_poly.pdbx_seq_one_letter_code
_entity_poly.pdbx_strand_id
1 'polypeptide(L)'
;MTVICLHEVPFKIVLPSALRGQNGILRHLARKYPAKGVCWHSVAVKRGRHSKVRAIGFDLGHEPIKGVEKNTETLLRAANSLLLHQYVLRSKTALAFTKVLNFLQRGGHPDAVLSAYGEFYAELALSNHASWQDYLLDEILAGRTPLAKAAARGTLSEHGPLHDAAGYDLDVLQRLSLAESTLAGWVNEVHKTPSGWLAAASSVGKAALDLEEEAAAHGSKNERSAGGHITGPLSSSQRQAWRDRIGGSWKWSEALPDLLKYWSEHGYGLVAKHSALQWSGSSGGALTAAAASYDSTVIGGAFEARWQELLEHTGGFLSGSDACASPHAVLWDASPTQDSSLVWGSLLQEMGPVGLRLVRLPAGELSSIDELGRTLKQHPRVRFVVLCDPFQFSASSAAAVISALSGGGSWPANAALYVVVHGSKDESMGAFNSFSASQGLLGPLWNKFGLQQSWGS
;
A
#
# COMPACT_ATOMS: atom_id res chain seq x y z
N MET A 1 2.17 52.72 -48.73
CA MET A 1 2.58 51.44 -48.11
C MET A 1 2.85 51.76 -46.65
N THR A 2 2.07 51.32 -45.67
CA THR A 2 1.47 50.00 -45.45
C THR A 2 0.09 50.15 -44.80
N VAL A 3 -0.78 49.19 -45.12
CA VAL A 3 -2.20 49.09 -44.80
C VAL A 3 -2.43 48.60 -43.37
N ILE A 4 -3.42 49.16 -42.65
CA ILE A 4 -4.18 48.40 -41.64
C ILE A 4 -5.67 48.69 -41.88
N CYS A 5 -6.37 47.71 -42.44
CA CYS A 5 -7.82 47.67 -42.58
C CYS A 5 -8.46 47.27 -41.25
N LEU A 6 -9.45 48.04 -40.78
CA LEU A 6 -10.42 47.56 -39.79
C LEU A 6 -11.77 47.41 -40.48
N HIS A 7 -12.22 46.17 -40.58
CA HIS A 7 -13.50 45.76 -41.15
C HIS A 7 -14.68 46.32 -40.33
N GLU A 8 -15.71 46.76 -41.05
CA GLU A 8 -17.01 47.18 -40.53
C GLU A 8 -17.71 46.06 -39.74
N VAL A 9 -18.12 46.36 -38.49
CA VAL A 9 -19.02 45.51 -37.70
C VAL A 9 -20.28 46.32 -37.39
N PRO A 10 -21.50 45.82 -37.69
CA PRO A 10 -22.73 46.59 -37.48
C PRO A 10 -23.06 46.70 -35.98
N PHE A 11 -23.18 47.93 -35.48
CA PHE A 11 -23.63 48.23 -34.12
C PHE A 11 -25.13 47.91 -33.96
N LYS A 12 -25.45 47.06 -32.99
CA LYS A 12 -26.83 46.79 -32.55
C LYS A 12 -27.17 47.73 -31.39
N ILE A 13 -27.96 48.77 -31.63
CA ILE A 13 -28.44 49.65 -30.57
C ILE A 13 -29.63 48.95 -29.88
N VAL A 14 -29.45 48.49 -28.64
CA VAL A 14 -30.52 47.96 -27.80
C VAL A 14 -30.93 49.04 -26.80
N LEU A 15 -32.13 49.59 -26.96
CA LEU A 15 -32.65 50.63 -26.06
C LEU A 15 -33.17 50.02 -24.74
N PRO A 16 -32.99 50.69 -23.60
CA PRO A 16 -33.50 50.24 -22.30
C PRO A 16 -35.03 50.16 -22.27
N SER A 17 -35.54 49.22 -21.48
CA SER A 17 -36.97 48.94 -21.28
C SER A 17 -37.79 50.07 -20.64
N ALA A 18 -37.15 51.17 -20.23
CA ALA A 18 -37.79 52.33 -19.58
C ALA A 18 -38.47 53.32 -20.56
N LEU A 19 -38.38 53.13 -21.87
CA LEU A 19 -39.08 53.95 -22.88
C LEU A 19 -40.35 53.28 -23.46
N ARG A 20 -40.95 52.37 -22.68
CA ARG A 20 -42.15 51.65 -23.11
C ARG A 20 -43.39 52.54 -22.93
N GLY A 21 -43.70 53.32 -23.97
CA GLY A 21 -44.89 54.19 -24.00
C GLY A 21 -44.82 55.37 -24.96
N GLN A 22 -43.66 55.67 -25.55
CA GLN A 22 -43.52 56.85 -26.43
C GLN A 22 -43.11 56.47 -27.86
N ASN A 23 -44.09 56.05 -28.67
CA ASN A 23 -43.94 55.84 -30.11
C ASN A 23 -43.53 57.12 -30.88
N GLY A 24 -43.57 58.31 -30.25
CA GLY A 24 -43.18 59.59 -30.84
C GLY A 24 -41.66 59.79 -30.96
N ILE A 25 -40.87 59.35 -29.97
CA ILE A 25 -39.42 59.61 -29.93
C ILE A 25 -38.67 58.77 -30.98
N LEU A 26 -39.07 57.51 -31.17
CA LEU A 26 -38.47 56.62 -32.17
C LEU A 26 -38.72 57.10 -33.60
N ARG A 27 -39.91 57.67 -33.88
CA ARG A 27 -40.21 58.28 -35.20
C ARG A 27 -39.44 59.58 -35.44
N HIS A 28 -39.15 60.35 -34.40
CA HIS A 28 -38.36 61.57 -34.49
C HIS A 28 -36.86 61.27 -34.74
N LEU A 29 -36.30 60.26 -34.07
CA LEU A 29 -34.91 59.84 -34.25
C LEU A 29 -34.66 59.18 -35.62
N ALA A 30 -35.61 58.39 -36.13
CA ALA A 30 -35.52 57.80 -37.48
C ALA A 30 -35.57 58.84 -38.61
N ARG A 31 -36.23 59.99 -38.40
CA ARG A 31 -36.20 61.14 -39.32
C ARG A 31 -34.90 61.94 -39.25
N LYS A 32 -34.25 61.99 -38.08
CA LYS A 32 -33.07 62.82 -37.82
C LYS A 32 -31.75 62.17 -38.28
N TYR A 33 -31.70 60.85 -38.40
CA TYR A 33 -30.48 60.10 -38.81
C TYR A 33 -30.79 58.98 -39.82
N PRO A 34 -30.92 59.28 -41.13
CA PRO A 34 -31.16 58.27 -42.16
C PRO A 34 -29.86 57.54 -42.53
N ALA A 35 -29.51 56.47 -41.81
CA ALA A 35 -28.44 55.57 -42.22
C ALA A 35 -29.00 54.48 -43.16
N LYS A 36 -28.46 54.38 -44.38
CA LYS A 36 -28.77 53.30 -45.34
C LYS A 36 -28.37 51.95 -44.72
N GLY A 37 -29.33 51.03 -44.57
CA GLY A 37 -29.06 49.62 -44.26
C GLY A 37 -29.59 49.05 -42.95
N VAL A 38 -30.46 49.75 -42.19
CA VAL A 38 -31.04 49.21 -40.94
C VAL A 38 -32.44 48.62 -41.17
N CYS A 39 -32.59 47.31 -40.96
CA CYS A 39 -33.86 46.59 -41.04
C CYS A 39 -34.44 46.36 -39.64
N TRP A 40 -35.66 46.84 -39.36
CA TRP A 40 -36.31 46.73 -38.05
C TRP A 40 -37.28 45.54 -38.03
N HIS A 41 -37.01 44.51 -37.22
CA HIS A 41 -37.94 43.40 -36.99
C HIS A 41 -38.40 43.39 -35.52
N SER A 42 -39.72 43.28 -35.28
CA SER A 42 -40.27 43.07 -33.94
C SER A 42 -40.46 41.57 -33.69
N VAL A 43 -39.77 41.01 -32.70
CA VAL A 43 -39.98 39.62 -32.27
C VAL A 43 -40.74 39.64 -30.95
N ALA A 44 -41.95 39.08 -30.95
CA ALA A 44 -42.76 38.91 -29.75
C ALA A 44 -42.39 37.58 -29.06
N VAL A 45 -41.82 37.66 -27.85
CA VAL A 45 -41.51 36.48 -27.03
C VAL A 45 -42.42 36.46 -25.79
N LYS A 46 -43.18 35.36 -25.65
CA LYS A 46 -44.09 35.07 -24.52
C LYS A 46 -43.32 34.90 -23.21
N ARG A 47 -43.88 35.46 -22.12
CA ARG A 47 -43.36 35.46 -20.74
C ARG A 47 -43.40 34.06 -20.10
N GLY A 48 -42.34 33.71 -19.37
CA GLY A 48 -42.32 32.55 -18.48
C GLY A 48 -41.10 32.46 -17.57
N ARG A 49 -41.17 33.17 -16.42
CA ARG A 49 -40.51 32.96 -15.10
C ARG A 49 -38.96 32.83 -14.98
N HIS A 50 -38.39 33.95 -14.51
CA HIS A 50 -37.27 34.14 -13.57
C HIS A 50 -35.92 33.46 -13.82
N SER A 51 -35.10 34.07 -14.68
CA SER A 51 -33.65 34.06 -14.56
C SER A 51 -33.18 35.30 -13.77
N LYS A 52 -32.52 35.07 -12.61
CA LYS A 52 -31.75 36.10 -11.89
C LYS A 52 -30.54 36.46 -12.75
N VAL A 53 -30.58 37.61 -13.43
CA VAL A 53 -29.41 38.21 -14.07
C VAL A 53 -28.62 38.93 -12.97
N ARG A 54 -27.37 38.52 -12.73
CA ARG A 54 -26.43 39.25 -11.86
C ARG A 54 -26.03 40.55 -12.55
N ALA A 55 -26.24 41.66 -11.86
CA ALA A 55 -25.77 42.98 -12.25
C ALA A 55 -24.25 43.08 -12.08
N ILE A 56 -23.63 43.85 -12.96
CA ILE A 56 -22.22 44.24 -12.92
C ILE A 56 -22.06 45.38 -11.91
N GLY A 57 -21.23 45.15 -10.90
CA GLY A 57 -20.58 46.18 -10.07
C GLY A 57 -21.33 46.65 -8.82
N PHE A 58 -21.15 45.94 -7.70
CA PHE A 58 -20.91 46.49 -6.34
C PHE A 58 -20.49 45.29 -5.46
N ASP A 59 -19.32 45.40 -4.83
CA ASP A 59 -18.74 44.40 -3.94
C ASP A 59 -19.64 44.16 -2.70
N LEU A 60 -19.99 42.90 -2.46
CA LEU A 60 -20.62 42.41 -1.24
C LEU A 60 -20.07 41.01 -0.94
N GLY A 61 -18.91 40.98 -0.27
CA GLY A 61 -18.50 39.91 0.62
C GLY A 61 -17.79 38.74 -0.05
N HIS A 62 -16.55 38.52 0.35
CA HIS A 62 -15.88 37.23 0.25
C HIS A 62 -16.84 36.08 0.62
N GLU A 63 -17.17 35.19 -0.31
CA GLU A 63 -17.43 33.80 0.05
C GLU A 63 -16.66 32.80 -0.83
N PRO A 64 -15.31 32.81 -0.81
CA PRO A 64 -14.51 31.62 -1.17
C PRO A 64 -14.77 30.45 -0.19
N ILE A 65 -15.03 30.78 1.08
CA ILE A 65 -15.09 29.85 2.22
C ILE A 65 -16.16 28.76 2.05
N LYS A 66 -17.35 29.08 1.52
CA LYS A 66 -18.43 28.09 1.30
C LYS A 66 -18.08 27.02 0.28
N GLY A 67 -17.13 27.27 -0.63
CA GLY A 67 -16.67 26.28 -1.60
C GLY A 67 -15.86 25.17 -0.94
N VAL A 68 -14.87 25.55 -0.13
CA VAL A 68 -13.99 24.61 0.59
C VAL A 68 -14.79 23.79 1.61
N GLU A 69 -15.66 24.41 2.40
CA GLU A 69 -16.51 23.71 3.38
C GLU A 69 -17.39 22.64 2.72
N LYS A 70 -18.05 22.98 1.61
CA LYS A 70 -18.90 22.04 0.87
C LYS A 70 -18.11 20.92 0.19
N ASN A 71 -16.94 21.23 -0.36
CA ASN A 71 -16.06 20.24 -0.97
C ASN A 71 -15.57 19.22 0.06
N THR A 72 -15.11 19.71 1.22
CA THR A 72 -14.65 18.87 2.32
C THR A 72 -15.79 18.05 2.94
N GLU A 73 -17.00 18.61 3.09
CA GLU A 73 -18.19 17.84 3.47
C GLU A 73 -18.44 16.68 2.50
N THR A 74 -18.36 16.95 1.19
CA THR A 74 -18.59 15.93 0.14
C THR A 74 -17.54 14.83 0.21
N LEU A 75 -16.27 15.18 0.43
CA LEU A 75 -15.18 14.22 0.58
C LEU A 75 -15.30 13.39 1.86
N LEU A 76 -15.65 14.01 3.00
CA LEU A 76 -15.87 13.28 4.26
C LEU A 76 -17.05 12.30 4.15
N ARG A 77 -18.13 12.70 3.45
CA ARG A 77 -19.24 11.78 3.15
C ARG A 77 -18.77 10.63 2.25
N ALA A 78 -17.94 10.92 1.25
CA ALA A 78 -17.38 9.89 0.37
C ALA A 78 -16.48 8.90 1.16
N ALA A 79 -15.59 9.41 2.01
CA ALA A 79 -14.75 8.60 2.91
C ALA A 79 -15.57 7.65 3.78
N ASN A 80 -16.65 8.14 4.38
CA ASN A 80 -17.56 7.33 5.20
C ASN A 80 -18.41 6.33 4.40
N SER A 81 -18.46 6.48 3.07
CA SER A 81 -19.22 5.57 2.19
C SER A 81 -18.41 4.36 1.71
N LEU A 82 -17.11 4.30 2.01
CA LEU A 82 -16.27 3.15 1.65
C LEU A 82 -16.81 1.86 2.26
N LEU A 83 -16.79 0.78 1.49
CA LEU A 83 -17.35 -0.52 1.88
C LEU A 83 -16.27 -1.52 2.30
N LEU A 84 -15.31 -1.78 1.43
CA LEU A 84 -14.20 -2.74 1.62
C LEU A 84 -12.90 -2.04 2.05
N HIS A 85 -12.65 -0.83 1.54
CA HIS A 85 -11.39 -0.11 1.72
C HIS A 85 -11.41 0.88 2.88
N GLN A 86 -12.35 0.77 3.82
CA GLN A 86 -12.35 1.63 5.02
C GLN A 86 -11.03 1.57 5.81
N TYR A 87 -10.31 0.44 5.75
CA TYR A 87 -9.02 0.29 6.42
C TYR A 87 -7.96 1.29 5.94
N VAL A 88 -8.06 1.76 4.69
CA VAL A 88 -7.12 2.72 4.09
C VAL A 88 -7.10 4.03 4.89
N LEU A 89 -8.23 4.38 5.52
CA LEU A 89 -8.39 5.60 6.29
C LEU A 89 -8.10 5.46 7.80
N ARG A 90 -7.48 4.36 8.23
CA ARG A 90 -7.24 4.06 9.67
C ARG A 90 -5.79 4.24 10.13
N SER A 91 -4.86 4.55 9.23
CA SER A 91 -3.48 4.86 9.61
C SER A 91 -3.37 6.25 10.25
N LYS A 92 -2.26 6.51 10.94
CA LYS A 92 -1.98 7.85 11.48
C LYS A 92 -1.99 8.92 10.38
N THR A 93 -1.32 8.66 9.26
CA THR A 93 -1.30 9.52 8.07
C THR A 93 -2.71 9.84 7.55
N ALA A 94 -3.57 8.83 7.39
CA ALA A 94 -4.91 9.03 6.86
C ALA A 94 -5.87 9.68 7.87
N LEU A 95 -5.71 9.40 9.16
CA LEU A 95 -6.43 10.08 10.23
C LEU A 95 -6.05 11.57 10.29
N ALA A 96 -4.77 11.90 10.13
CA ALA A 96 -4.29 13.27 10.06
C ALA A 96 -4.86 14.00 8.83
N PHE A 97 -4.88 13.36 7.65
CA PHE A 97 -5.57 13.88 6.46
C PHE A 97 -7.05 14.18 6.73
N THR A 98 -7.77 13.22 7.31
CA THR A 98 -9.19 13.34 7.63
C THR A 98 -9.44 14.44 8.67
N LYS A 99 -8.51 14.65 9.61
CA LYS A 99 -8.54 15.73 10.60
C LYS A 99 -8.49 17.11 9.94
N VAL A 100 -7.64 17.29 8.91
CA VAL A 100 -7.59 18.54 8.12
C VAL A 100 -8.95 18.80 7.46
N LEU A 101 -9.51 17.79 6.77
CA LEU A 101 -10.82 17.92 6.12
C LEU A 101 -11.93 18.30 7.11
N ASN A 102 -11.95 17.69 8.30
CA ASN A 102 -12.94 18.00 9.34
C ASN A 102 -12.84 19.44 9.85
N PHE A 103 -11.63 19.97 10.06
CA PHE A 103 -11.48 21.36 10.49
C PHE A 103 -11.87 22.34 9.37
N LEU A 104 -11.48 22.06 8.13
CA LEU A 104 -11.89 22.87 6.98
C LEU A 104 -13.41 22.85 6.75
N GLN A 105 -14.07 21.70 6.94
CA GLN A 105 -15.53 21.57 6.81
C GLN A 105 -16.29 22.45 7.80
N ARG A 106 -15.76 22.59 9.03
CA ARG A 106 -16.42 23.29 10.14
C ARG A 106 -16.06 24.77 10.24
N GLY A 107 -15.20 25.28 9.35
CA GLY A 107 -14.61 26.61 9.49
C GLY A 107 -13.84 26.75 10.82
N GLY A 108 -13.03 25.74 11.16
CA GLY A 108 -12.29 25.67 12.43
C GLY A 108 -11.36 26.88 12.66
N HIS A 109 -10.87 27.05 13.89
CA HIS A 109 -9.92 28.13 14.20
C HIS A 109 -8.64 28.01 13.35
N PRO A 110 -8.07 29.12 12.85
CA PRO A 110 -6.86 29.11 12.01
C PRO A 110 -5.73 28.22 12.54
N ASP A 111 -5.40 28.36 13.83
CA ASP A 111 -4.33 27.59 14.48
C ASP A 111 -4.59 26.08 14.48
N ALA A 112 -5.86 25.67 14.62
CA ALA A 112 -6.23 24.26 14.63
C ALA A 112 -6.11 23.65 13.22
N VAL A 113 -6.50 24.38 12.18
CA VAL A 113 -6.35 23.94 10.78
C VAL A 113 -4.87 23.85 10.41
N LEU A 114 -4.06 24.85 10.75
CA LEU A 114 -2.61 24.87 10.48
C LEU A 114 -1.89 23.74 11.21
N SER A 115 -2.22 23.53 12.49
CA SER A 115 -1.66 22.43 13.29
C SER A 115 -2.03 21.06 12.70
N ALA A 116 -3.29 20.86 12.30
CA ALA A 116 -3.72 19.62 11.66
C ALA A 116 -3.02 19.38 10.31
N TYR A 117 -2.80 20.41 9.51
CA TYR A 117 -2.05 20.29 8.26
C TYR A 117 -0.59 19.92 8.52
N GLY A 118 0.05 20.54 9.52
CA GLY A 118 1.41 20.21 9.92
C GLY A 118 1.56 18.76 10.39
N GLU A 119 0.60 18.25 11.16
CA GLU A 119 0.53 16.84 11.58
C GLU A 119 0.39 15.91 10.36
N PHE A 120 -0.51 16.22 9.43
CA PHE A 120 -0.66 15.45 8.20
C PHE A 120 0.62 15.43 7.38
N TYR A 121 1.27 16.58 7.20
CA TYR A 121 2.52 16.69 6.45
C TYR A 121 3.63 15.83 7.08
N ALA A 122 3.79 15.89 8.41
CA ALA A 122 4.79 15.11 9.13
C ALA A 122 4.51 13.60 9.05
N GLU A 123 3.26 13.18 9.27
CA GLU A 123 2.87 11.77 9.18
C GLU A 123 2.96 11.21 7.76
N LEU A 124 2.75 12.05 6.73
CA LEU A 124 2.97 11.65 5.34
C LEU A 124 4.46 11.45 5.06
N ALA A 125 5.32 12.37 5.50
CA ALA A 125 6.77 12.23 5.37
C ALA A 125 7.31 10.99 6.09
N LEU A 126 6.84 10.72 7.32
CA LEU A 126 7.23 9.53 8.10
C LEU A 126 6.70 8.22 7.51
N SER A 127 5.67 8.27 6.66
CA SER A 127 5.12 7.07 6.04
C SER A 127 5.96 6.51 4.89
N ASN A 128 7.05 7.20 4.49
CA ASN A 128 7.92 6.85 3.37
C ASN A 128 7.20 6.80 2.00
N HIS A 129 6.21 7.69 1.79
CA HIS A 129 5.55 7.87 0.50
C HIS A 129 5.86 9.26 -0.07
N ALA A 130 6.02 9.36 -1.39
CA ALA A 130 6.32 10.63 -2.03
C ALA A 130 5.09 11.54 -2.17
N SER A 131 3.88 11.01 -2.00
CA SER A 131 2.63 11.75 -2.00
C SER A 131 1.51 11.01 -1.25
N TRP A 132 0.43 11.71 -0.96
CA TRP A 132 -0.83 11.15 -0.46
C TRP A 132 -1.45 10.17 -1.46
N GLN A 133 -1.35 10.46 -2.76
CA GLN A 133 -1.79 9.54 -3.80
C GLN A 133 -1.01 8.22 -3.73
N ASP A 134 0.32 8.31 -3.62
CA ASP A 134 1.19 7.14 -3.49
C ASP A 134 0.82 6.30 -2.28
N TYR A 135 0.57 6.95 -1.13
CA TYR A 135 0.07 6.30 0.08
C TYR A 135 -1.22 5.51 -0.18
N LEU A 136 -2.22 6.13 -0.80
CA LEU A 136 -3.50 5.49 -1.10
C LEU A 136 -3.32 4.29 -2.06
N LEU A 137 -2.50 4.45 -3.10
CA LEU A 137 -2.25 3.41 -4.09
C LEU A 137 -1.51 2.22 -3.48
N ASP A 138 -0.52 2.45 -2.61
CA ASP A 138 0.20 1.38 -1.90
C ASP A 138 -0.70 0.66 -0.88
N GLU A 139 -1.70 1.34 -0.32
CA GLU A 139 -2.74 0.74 0.50
C GLU A 139 -3.79 -0.05 -0.29
N ILE A 140 -4.09 0.34 -1.52
CA ILE A 140 -4.90 -0.45 -2.46
C ILE A 140 -4.12 -1.70 -2.87
N LEU A 141 -2.86 -1.58 -3.27
CA LEU A 141 -1.99 -2.71 -3.61
C LEU A 141 -1.85 -3.68 -2.43
N ALA A 142 -1.80 -3.17 -1.19
CA ALA A 142 -1.85 -4.01 0.01
C ALA A 142 -3.03 -4.98 0.03
N GLY A 143 -4.17 -4.64 -0.58
CA GLY A 143 -5.30 -5.56 -0.73
C GLY A 143 -5.82 -6.10 0.60
N ARG A 144 -6.00 -5.26 1.63
CA ARG A 144 -6.56 -5.72 2.92
C ARG A 144 -8.09 -5.88 2.86
N THR A 145 -8.58 -6.47 1.77
CA THR A 145 -10.00 -6.71 1.49
C THR A 145 -10.32 -8.21 1.33
N PRO A 146 -11.58 -8.62 1.55
CA PRO A 146 -12.02 -9.98 1.23
C PRO A 146 -11.78 -10.37 -0.23
N LEU A 147 -11.90 -9.42 -1.16
CA LEU A 147 -11.72 -9.65 -2.59
C LEU A 147 -10.26 -9.97 -2.94
N ALA A 148 -9.32 -9.18 -2.42
CA ALA A 148 -7.89 -9.44 -2.57
C ALA A 148 -7.48 -10.77 -1.94
N LYS A 149 -8.03 -11.11 -0.76
CA LYS A 149 -7.83 -12.43 -0.14
C LYS A 149 -8.35 -13.58 -1.00
N ALA A 150 -9.51 -13.43 -1.64
CA ALA A 150 -10.06 -14.44 -2.54
C ALA A 150 -9.20 -14.60 -3.81
N ALA A 151 -8.77 -13.50 -4.42
CA ALA A 151 -7.84 -13.49 -5.55
C ALA A 151 -6.50 -14.18 -5.20
N ALA A 152 -5.94 -13.84 -4.04
CA ALA A 152 -4.71 -14.42 -3.49
C ALA A 152 -4.81 -15.90 -3.07
N ARG A 153 -6.03 -16.44 -2.99
CA ARG A 153 -6.28 -17.87 -2.75
C ARG A 153 -6.67 -18.64 -4.01
N GLY A 154 -6.91 -17.95 -5.13
CA GLY A 154 -7.42 -18.56 -6.34
C GLY A 154 -8.89 -18.99 -6.23
N THR A 155 -9.64 -18.44 -5.27
CA THR A 155 -11.06 -18.75 -5.04
C THR A 155 -11.96 -17.62 -5.54
N LEU A 156 -11.52 -16.88 -6.56
CA LEU A 156 -12.23 -15.73 -7.10
C LEU A 156 -13.41 -16.20 -7.97
N SER A 157 -14.58 -15.60 -7.77
CA SER A 157 -15.74 -15.78 -8.66
C SER A 157 -15.63 -14.86 -9.88
N GLU A 158 -16.27 -15.20 -11.01
CA GLU A 158 -16.19 -14.40 -12.23
C GLU A 158 -16.56 -12.92 -12.04
N HIS A 159 -17.74 -12.61 -11.47
CA HIS A 159 -18.18 -11.28 -11.04
C HIS A 159 -19.20 -11.41 -9.90
N GLY A 160 -19.29 -10.43 -9.00
CA GLY A 160 -20.24 -10.46 -7.89
C GLY A 160 -20.18 -9.22 -7.00
N PRO A 161 -20.97 -9.14 -5.91
CA PRO A 161 -21.14 -7.92 -5.11
C PRO A 161 -19.86 -7.31 -4.55
N LEU A 162 -18.83 -8.14 -4.30
CA LEU A 162 -17.52 -7.67 -3.85
C LEU A 162 -16.75 -6.90 -4.94
N HIS A 163 -16.97 -7.22 -6.22
CA HIS A 163 -16.39 -6.50 -7.35
C HIS A 163 -17.02 -5.11 -7.47
N ASP A 164 -18.35 -5.03 -7.37
CA ASP A 164 -19.07 -3.75 -7.41
C ASP A 164 -18.66 -2.84 -6.24
N ALA A 165 -18.56 -3.40 -5.03
CA ALA A 165 -18.11 -2.67 -3.85
C ALA A 165 -16.65 -2.20 -3.99
N ALA A 166 -15.75 -3.05 -4.52
CA ALA A 166 -14.37 -2.67 -4.77
C ALA A 166 -14.26 -1.56 -5.83
N GLY A 167 -14.99 -1.67 -6.94
CA GLY A 167 -15.02 -0.65 -7.98
C GLY A 167 -15.52 0.70 -7.45
N TYR A 168 -16.63 0.70 -6.70
CA TYR A 168 -17.14 1.90 -6.05
C TYR A 168 -16.09 2.54 -5.13
N ASP A 169 -15.47 1.74 -4.27
CA ASP A 169 -14.45 2.22 -3.33
C ASP A 169 -13.22 2.80 -4.05
N LEU A 170 -12.76 2.17 -5.13
CA LEU A 170 -11.62 2.67 -5.91
C LEU A 170 -11.90 4.07 -6.47
N ASP A 171 -13.10 4.30 -7.01
CA ASP A 171 -13.53 5.62 -7.49
C ASP A 171 -13.72 6.64 -6.34
N VAL A 172 -14.09 6.20 -5.13
CA VAL A 172 -14.10 7.04 -3.93
C VAL A 172 -12.67 7.43 -3.54
N LEU A 173 -11.74 6.48 -3.48
CA LEU A 173 -10.35 6.72 -3.11
C LEU A 173 -9.65 7.64 -4.10
N GLN A 174 -9.95 7.50 -5.39
CA GLN A 174 -9.48 8.43 -6.43
C GLN A 174 -9.91 9.87 -6.13
N ARG A 175 -11.17 10.08 -5.72
CA ARG A 175 -11.68 11.42 -5.34
C ARG A 175 -11.03 11.95 -4.06
N LEU A 176 -10.65 11.07 -3.14
CA LEU A 176 -9.94 11.42 -1.91
C LEU A 176 -8.44 11.68 -2.15
N SER A 177 -7.91 11.30 -3.30
CA SER A 177 -6.52 11.50 -3.72
C SER A 177 -6.26 12.96 -4.14
N LEU A 178 -6.46 13.90 -3.22
CA LEU A 178 -6.13 15.30 -3.44
C LEU A 178 -4.62 15.51 -3.51
N ALA A 179 -4.16 16.31 -4.46
CA ALA A 179 -2.79 16.83 -4.44
C ALA A 179 -2.59 17.71 -3.20
N GLU A 180 -1.39 17.66 -2.63
CA GLU A 180 -1.03 18.41 -1.42
C GLU A 180 -1.10 19.91 -1.67
N SER A 181 -0.73 20.34 -2.88
CA SER A 181 -0.92 21.73 -3.34
C SER A 181 -2.38 22.18 -3.32
N THR A 182 -3.33 21.29 -3.61
CA THR A 182 -4.76 21.60 -3.55
C THR A 182 -5.21 21.75 -2.10
N LEU A 183 -4.82 20.83 -1.23
CA LEU A 183 -5.17 20.88 0.19
C LEU A 183 -4.54 22.09 0.89
N ALA A 184 -3.26 22.38 0.64
CA ALA A 184 -2.58 23.58 1.12
C ALA A 184 -3.25 24.86 0.60
N GLY A 185 -3.66 24.85 -0.67
CA GLY A 185 -4.42 25.93 -1.29
C GLY A 185 -5.71 26.22 -0.54
N TRP A 186 -6.48 25.19 -0.19
CA TRP A 186 -7.71 25.33 0.61
C TRP A 186 -7.44 25.90 2.00
N VAL A 187 -6.39 25.45 2.68
CA VAL A 187 -5.99 26.02 3.98
C VAL A 187 -5.67 27.51 3.86
N ASN A 188 -4.90 27.88 2.84
CA ASN A 188 -4.53 29.28 2.60
C ASN A 188 -5.73 30.15 2.19
N GLU A 189 -6.68 29.60 1.44
CA GLU A 189 -7.92 30.28 1.03
C GLU A 189 -8.81 30.62 2.24
N VAL A 190 -8.95 29.69 3.20
CA VAL A 190 -9.84 29.88 4.35
C VAL A 190 -9.24 30.82 5.41
N HIS A 191 -7.94 30.73 5.70
CA HIS A 191 -7.34 31.44 6.85
C HIS A 191 -6.23 32.45 6.54
N LYS A 192 -5.75 32.55 5.29
CA LYS A 192 -4.55 33.31 4.88
C LYS A 192 -3.30 32.92 5.67
N THR A 193 -2.40 32.19 5.03
CA THR A 193 -1.19 31.68 5.69
C THR A 193 -0.01 32.68 5.64
N PRO A 194 1.01 32.52 6.50
CA PRO A 194 2.24 33.33 6.43
C PRO A 194 2.97 33.21 5.10
N SER A 195 3.79 34.22 4.76
CA SER A 195 4.57 34.21 3.52
C SER A 195 5.49 32.99 3.43
N GLY A 196 5.47 32.30 2.29
CA GLY A 196 6.26 31.09 2.04
C GLY A 196 5.62 29.79 2.53
N TRP A 197 4.60 29.84 3.41
CA TRP A 197 3.96 28.63 3.94
C TRP A 197 3.32 27.80 2.83
N LEU A 198 2.54 28.42 1.93
CA LEU A 198 1.87 27.70 0.85
C LEU A 198 2.87 26.97 -0.07
N ALA A 199 4.01 27.59 -0.37
CA ALA A 199 5.05 26.97 -1.20
C ALA A 199 5.67 25.75 -0.50
N ALA A 200 6.01 25.87 0.79
CA ALA A 200 6.57 24.76 1.57
C ALA A 200 5.55 23.62 1.80
N ALA A 201 4.28 23.97 2.08
CA ALA A 201 3.20 23.03 2.33
C ALA A 201 2.78 22.26 1.08
N SER A 202 2.93 22.86 -0.12
CA SER A 202 2.52 22.26 -1.39
C SER A 202 3.53 21.24 -1.95
N SER A 203 4.76 21.24 -1.44
CA SER A 203 5.79 20.27 -1.84
C SER A 203 5.83 19.12 -0.84
N VAL A 204 5.65 17.87 -1.28
CA VAL A 204 5.96 16.73 -0.41
C VAL A 204 7.43 16.38 -0.53
N GLY A 205 8.06 16.18 0.62
CA GLY A 205 9.48 15.87 0.75
C GLY A 205 9.81 14.47 0.25
N LYS A 206 9.96 14.31 -1.06
CA LYS A 206 10.68 13.17 -1.66
C LYS A 206 12.15 13.08 -1.17
N ALA A 207 12.66 14.14 -0.53
CA ALA A 207 14.05 14.30 -0.13
C ALA A 207 14.35 14.06 1.38
N ALA A 208 13.35 13.78 2.23
CA ALA A 208 13.60 13.72 3.68
C ALA A 208 14.08 12.34 4.19
N LEU A 209 13.97 11.28 3.38
CA LEU A 209 14.28 9.91 3.80
C LEU A 209 14.97 9.10 2.69
N ASP A 210 15.98 9.68 2.03
CA ASP A 210 16.97 8.90 1.25
C ASP A 210 17.89 8.08 2.19
N LEU A 211 17.33 7.41 3.19
CA LEU A 211 18.01 6.45 4.04
C LEU A 211 17.49 5.06 3.70
N GLU A 212 18.29 4.39 2.87
CA GLU A 212 18.38 2.95 2.69
C GLU A 212 17.21 2.26 1.96
N GLU A 213 17.28 2.24 0.62
CA GLU A 213 16.70 1.13 -0.14
C GLU A 213 17.39 0.91 -1.51
N GLU A 214 18.73 0.82 -1.50
CA GLU A 214 19.48 0.17 -2.59
C GLU A 214 19.90 -1.24 -2.18
N ALA A 215 18.97 -2.20 -2.25
CA ALA A 215 19.32 -3.62 -2.32
C ALA A 215 18.16 -4.43 -2.93
N ALA A 216 18.10 -4.47 -4.26
CA ALA A 216 17.66 -5.62 -5.07
C ALA A 216 17.45 -5.20 -6.53
N ALA A 217 18.47 -4.61 -7.15
CA ALA A 217 18.53 -4.51 -8.61
C ALA A 217 19.17 -5.79 -9.18
N HIS A 218 18.48 -6.92 -9.10
CA HIS A 218 18.72 -8.06 -9.99
C HIS A 218 17.39 -8.40 -10.64
N GLY A 219 17.17 -7.79 -11.81
CA GLY A 219 15.99 -8.03 -12.62
C GLY A 219 16.00 -9.45 -13.16
N SER A 220 15.42 -10.39 -12.41
CA SER A 220 15.03 -11.67 -12.98
C SER A 220 13.72 -11.47 -13.73
N LYS A 221 13.78 -11.63 -15.05
CA LYS A 221 12.59 -11.72 -15.90
C LYS A 221 11.89 -13.05 -15.60
N ASN A 222 11.07 -13.10 -14.56
CA ASN A 222 10.22 -14.28 -14.34
C ASN A 222 8.99 -14.19 -15.25
N GLU A 223 9.07 -14.93 -16.35
CA GLU A 223 7.92 -15.28 -17.18
C GLU A 223 6.96 -16.18 -16.38
N ARG A 224 5.71 -15.70 -16.30
CA ARG A 224 4.43 -16.41 -16.11
C ARG A 224 4.45 -17.81 -15.49
N SER A 225 3.75 -17.95 -14.37
CA SER A 225 2.95 -19.17 -14.12
C SER A 225 1.55 -18.79 -13.66
N ALA A 226 0.57 -19.04 -14.54
CA ALA A 226 -0.82 -19.06 -14.15
C ALA A 226 -1.06 -20.33 -13.31
N GLY A 227 -1.17 -20.17 -12.00
CA GLY A 227 -1.41 -21.25 -11.04
C GLY A 227 -0.25 -21.59 -10.08
N GLY A 228 0.83 -20.80 -10.05
CA GLY A 228 2.02 -21.03 -9.20
C GLY A 228 2.01 -20.35 -7.82
N HIS A 229 3.15 -20.43 -7.11
CA HIS A 229 3.43 -19.74 -5.84
C HIS A 229 3.43 -18.21 -5.98
N ILE A 230 3.11 -17.52 -4.88
CA ILE A 230 3.16 -16.05 -4.82
C ILE A 230 4.61 -15.56 -4.91
N THR A 231 4.85 -14.55 -5.73
CA THR A 231 6.18 -13.96 -5.97
C THR A 231 6.70 -13.14 -4.78
N GLY A 232 7.96 -12.71 -4.86
CA GLY A 232 8.54 -11.75 -3.91
C GLY A 232 7.75 -10.43 -3.86
N PRO A 233 7.88 -9.64 -2.79
CA PRO A 233 7.36 -8.27 -2.77
C PRO A 233 7.90 -7.46 -3.95
N LEU A 234 7.10 -6.50 -4.43
CA LEU A 234 7.52 -5.64 -5.54
C LEU A 234 8.74 -4.81 -5.17
N SER A 235 9.69 -4.71 -6.11
CA SER A 235 10.75 -3.70 -6.07
C SER A 235 10.15 -2.30 -6.16
N SER A 236 10.92 -1.27 -5.76
CA SER A 236 10.46 0.12 -5.78
C SER A 236 10.08 0.60 -7.18
N SER A 237 10.78 0.14 -8.23
CA SER A 237 10.45 0.46 -9.63
C SER A 237 9.19 -0.25 -10.12
N GLN A 238 8.99 -1.51 -9.74
CA GLN A 238 7.76 -2.24 -10.06
C GLN A 238 6.56 -1.62 -9.34
N ARG A 239 6.73 -1.24 -8.07
CA ARG A 239 5.70 -0.56 -7.28
C ARG A 239 5.32 0.77 -7.92
N GLN A 240 6.30 1.58 -8.33
CA GLN A 240 6.04 2.81 -9.08
C GLN A 240 5.23 2.54 -10.37
N ALA A 241 5.62 1.53 -11.15
CA ALA A 241 4.90 1.19 -12.38
C ALA A 241 3.44 0.80 -12.13
N TRP A 242 3.15 0.12 -11.02
CA TRP A 242 1.78 -0.18 -10.58
C TRP A 242 1.03 1.06 -10.14
N ARG A 243 1.68 1.97 -9.40
CA ARG A 243 1.08 3.26 -9.03
C ARG A 243 0.74 4.09 -10.25
N ASP A 244 1.64 4.18 -11.23
CA ASP A 244 1.40 4.92 -12.47
C ASP A 244 0.24 4.31 -13.28
N ARG A 245 0.13 2.98 -13.31
CA ARG A 245 -0.98 2.28 -13.99
C ARG A 245 -2.34 2.61 -13.37
N ILE A 246 -2.46 2.48 -12.04
CA ILE A 246 -3.73 2.73 -11.35
C ILE A 246 -4.01 4.24 -11.33
N GLY A 247 -3.03 5.04 -10.92
CA GLY A 247 -3.11 6.49 -10.80
C GLY A 247 -3.36 7.21 -12.13
N GLY A 248 -2.86 6.67 -13.24
CA GLY A 248 -3.08 7.18 -14.59
C GLY A 248 -4.41 6.76 -15.23
N SER A 249 -5.19 5.90 -14.59
CA SER A 249 -6.51 5.50 -15.09
C SER A 249 -7.51 6.65 -14.95
N TRP A 250 -8.43 6.79 -15.91
CA TRP A 250 -9.49 7.80 -15.84
C TRP A 250 -10.38 7.58 -14.61
N LYS A 251 -10.71 6.32 -14.34
CA LYS A 251 -11.31 5.85 -13.10
C LYS A 251 -10.47 4.75 -12.48
N TRP A 252 -10.22 4.81 -11.18
CA TRP A 252 -9.45 3.73 -10.52
C TRP A 252 -10.18 2.39 -10.54
N SER A 253 -11.52 2.37 -10.63
CA SER A 253 -12.28 1.13 -10.84
C SER A 253 -11.92 0.37 -12.12
N GLU A 254 -11.45 1.05 -13.16
CA GLU A 254 -11.02 0.40 -14.42
C GLU A 254 -9.78 -0.47 -14.22
N ALA A 255 -8.97 -0.17 -13.20
CA ALA A 255 -7.80 -0.97 -12.84
C ALA A 255 -8.15 -2.23 -12.01
N LEU A 256 -9.42 -2.45 -11.64
CA LEU A 256 -9.82 -3.59 -10.82
C LEU A 256 -9.44 -4.96 -11.41
N PRO A 257 -9.61 -5.25 -12.72
CA PRO A 257 -9.16 -6.52 -13.31
C PRO A 257 -7.65 -6.74 -13.16
N ASP A 258 -6.86 -5.68 -13.32
CA ASP A 258 -5.40 -5.73 -13.14
C ASP A 258 -5.04 -5.93 -11.66
N LEU A 259 -5.77 -5.31 -10.73
CA LEU A 259 -5.59 -5.51 -9.29
C LEU A 259 -5.92 -6.94 -8.85
N LEU A 260 -6.98 -7.53 -9.40
CA LEU A 260 -7.33 -8.93 -9.13
C LEU A 260 -6.21 -9.88 -9.57
N LYS A 261 -5.67 -9.64 -10.77
CA LYS A 261 -4.49 -10.36 -11.25
C LYS A 261 -3.28 -10.12 -10.35
N TYR A 262 -3.02 -8.87 -9.98
CA TYR A 262 -1.93 -8.49 -9.09
C TYR A 262 -2.00 -9.24 -7.75
N TRP A 263 -3.13 -9.21 -7.04
CA TRP A 263 -3.30 -9.92 -5.77
C TRP A 263 -3.20 -11.44 -5.93
N SER A 264 -3.56 -11.96 -7.10
CA SER A 264 -3.38 -13.38 -7.39
C SER A 264 -1.90 -13.76 -7.48
N GLU A 265 -1.06 -12.90 -8.04
CA GLU A 265 0.36 -13.15 -8.28
C GLU A 265 1.24 -12.77 -7.08
N HIS A 266 0.93 -11.66 -6.40
CA HIS A 266 1.78 -11.05 -5.35
C HIS A 266 1.20 -11.22 -3.93
N GLY A 267 -0.02 -11.75 -3.83
CA GLY A 267 -0.70 -11.95 -2.55
C GLY A 267 -1.40 -10.71 -2.02
N TYR A 268 -1.66 -10.69 -0.70
CA TYR A 268 -2.30 -9.58 -0.02
C TYR A 268 -1.76 -9.38 1.42
N GLY A 269 -2.01 -8.20 1.98
CA GLY A 269 -1.71 -7.81 3.34
C GLY A 269 -0.22 -7.69 3.64
N LEU A 270 0.14 -7.89 4.90
CA LEU A 270 1.51 -7.80 5.40
C LEU A 270 2.46 -8.74 4.64
N VAL A 271 2.00 -9.97 4.37
CA VAL A 271 2.77 -11.01 3.68
C VAL A 271 3.07 -10.64 2.23
N ALA A 272 2.23 -9.83 1.57
CA ALA A 272 2.56 -9.31 0.24
C ALA A 272 3.60 -8.19 0.27
N LYS A 273 3.63 -7.39 1.35
CA LYS A 273 4.50 -6.22 1.48
C LYS A 273 5.93 -6.55 1.90
N HIS A 274 6.13 -7.60 2.71
CA HIS A 274 7.42 -7.86 3.34
C HIS A 274 7.89 -9.29 3.10
N SER A 275 9.17 -9.45 2.75
CA SER A 275 9.86 -10.75 2.72
C SER A 275 10.27 -11.22 4.11
N ALA A 276 10.55 -10.26 5.01
CA ALA A 276 11.00 -10.46 6.37
C ALA A 276 9.84 -10.21 7.36
N LEU A 277 9.49 -11.22 8.13
CA LEU A 277 8.39 -11.19 9.10
C LEU A 277 8.87 -11.68 10.45
N GLN A 278 8.21 -11.24 11.52
CA GLN A 278 8.46 -11.72 12.86
C GLN A 278 7.16 -12.18 13.49
N TRP A 279 7.23 -13.26 14.27
CA TRP A 279 6.13 -13.71 15.10
C TRP A 279 6.18 -13.02 16.47
N SER A 280 5.00 -12.62 16.95
CA SER A 280 4.75 -12.20 18.33
C SER A 280 3.57 -12.99 18.88
N GLY A 281 3.85 -13.96 19.74
CA GLY A 281 2.88 -14.76 20.49
C GLY A 281 2.21 -13.97 21.63
N SER A 282 2.85 -12.90 22.11
CA SER A 282 2.21 -12.00 23.07
C SER A 282 1.06 -11.23 22.39
N SER A 283 -0.15 -11.28 22.97
CA SER A 283 -1.39 -10.64 22.47
C SER A 283 -2.18 -11.42 21.39
N GLY A 284 -2.22 -12.75 21.44
CA GLY A 284 -3.08 -13.56 20.56
C GLY A 284 -2.50 -13.81 19.17
N GLY A 285 -1.16 -13.89 19.09
CA GLY A 285 -0.42 -14.38 17.92
C GLY A 285 -0.57 -13.53 16.66
N ALA A 286 0.43 -12.70 16.35
CA ALA A 286 0.43 -11.90 15.12
C ALA A 286 1.78 -11.92 14.41
N LEU A 287 1.71 -11.85 13.07
CA LEU A 287 2.86 -11.54 12.23
C LEU A 287 3.04 -10.02 12.17
N THR A 288 4.27 -9.56 12.31
CA THR A 288 4.69 -8.17 12.11
C THR A 288 5.80 -8.09 11.06
N ALA A 289 6.00 -6.92 10.45
CA ALA A 289 7.17 -6.70 9.61
C ALA A 289 8.43 -6.83 10.47
N ALA A 290 9.45 -7.52 9.97
CA ALA A 290 10.76 -7.57 10.59
C ALA A 290 11.73 -6.65 9.83
N ALA A 291 12.85 -6.29 10.47
CA ALA A 291 13.93 -5.60 9.77
C ALA A 291 14.47 -6.48 8.63
N ALA A 292 14.59 -5.89 7.44
CA ALA A 292 15.11 -6.57 6.26
C ALA A 292 16.64 -6.62 6.23
N SER A 293 17.31 -5.70 6.93
CA SER A 293 18.76 -5.56 6.94
C SER A 293 19.36 -6.20 8.19
N TYR A 294 20.27 -7.13 7.96
CA TYR A 294 21.25 -7.62 8.91
C TYR A 294 22.63 -7.47 8.27
N ASP A 295 23.65 -7.19 9.09
CA ASP A 295 25.00 -6.87 8.64
C ASP A 295 25.53 -7.96 7.69
N SER A 296 25.82 -7.58 6.45
CA SER A 296 26.23 -8.48 5.38
C SER A 296 27.67 -8.93 5.60
N THR A 297 27.87 -9.87 6.51
CA THR A 297 29.17 -10.54 6.64
C THR A 297 29.29 -11.56 5.51
N VAL A 298 30.44 -11.52 4.81
CA VAL A 298 30.70 -12.36 3.65
C VAL A 298 30.80 -13.82 4.09
N ILE A 299 29.91 -14.64 3.52
CA ILE A 299 29.94 -16.10 3.58
C ILE A 299 31.22 -16.59 2.86
N GLY A 300 32.04 -17.43 3.49
CA GLY A 300 33.29 -17.93 2.90
C GLY A 300 33.73 -19.29 3.41
N GLY A 301 34.51 -20.02 2.60
CA GLY A 301 35.13 -21.30 2.99
C GLY A 301 34.18 -22.51 3.00
N ALA A 302 34.34 -23.42 3.97
CA ALA A 302 33.49 -24.61 4.12
C ALA A 302 31.99 -24.26 4.36
N PHE A 303 31.73 -23.03 4.81
CA PHE A 303 30.38 -22.48 4.90
C PHE A 303 29.73 -22.35 3.51
N GLU A 304 30.48 -21.97 2.47
CA GLU A 304 29.94 -21.72 1.12
C GLU A 304 29.33 -23.00 0.51
N ALA A 305 30.05 -24.12 0.55
CA ALA A 305 29.54 -25.39 0.00
C ALA A 305 28.26 -25.85 0.74
N ARG A 306 28.22 -25.65 2.06
CA ARG A 306 27.08 -25.99 2.92
C ARG A 306 25.89 -25.07 2.70
N TRP A 307 26.18 -23.81 2.43
CA TRP A 307 25.20 -22.78 2.10
C TRP A 307 24.52 -23.06 0.76
N GLN A 308 25.28 -23.43 -0.27
CA GLN A 308 24.73 -23.81 -1.57
C GLN A 308 23.75 -24.99 -1.46
N GLU A 309 24.08 -26.01 -0.67
CA GLU A 309 23.18 -27.14 -0.42
C GLU A 309 21.87 -26.70 0.27
N LEU A 310 21.94 -25.77 1.24
CA LEU A 310 20.76 -25.18 1.87
C LEU A 310 19.92 -24.36 0.89
N LEU A 311 20.55 -23.59 -0.01
CA LEU A 311 19.86 -22.83 -1.05
C LEU A 311 19.15 -23.76 -2.04
N GLU A 312 19.82 -24.82 -2.50
CA GLU A 312 19.22 -25.83 -3.38
C GLU A 312 18.02 -26.52 -2.72
N HIS A 313 18.17 -26.91 -1.44
CA HIS A 313 17.08 -27.49 -0.65
C HIS A 313 15.89 -26.52 -0.52
N THR A 314 16.17 -25.27 -0.15
CA THR A 314 15.16 -24.23 -0.01
C THR A 314 14.48 -23.96 -1.36
N GLY A 315 15.24 -23.96 -2.47
CA GLY A 315 14.73 -23.79 -3.83
C GLY A 315 13.84 -24.95 -4.28
N GLY A 316 14.18 -26.18 -3.91
CA GLY A 316 13.33 -27.35 -4.07
C GLY A 316 11.98 -27.20 -3.36
N PHE A 317 11.99 -26.72 -2.11
CA PHE A 317 10.77 -26.42 -1.35
C PHE A 317 9.93 -25.30 -1.99
N LEU A 318 10.57 -24.21 -2.43
CA LEU A 318 9.87 -23.10 -3.09
C LEU A 318 9.22 -23.51 -4.40
N SER A 319 9.87 -24.37 -5.18
CA SER A 319 9.35 -24.87 -6.45
C SER A 319 8.29 -25.98 -6.28
N GLY A 320 8.10 -26.49 -5.06
CA GLY A 320 7.18 -27.59 -4.79
C GLY A 320 7.67 -28.93 -5.35
N SER A 321 8.98 -29.09 -5.53
CA SER A 321 9.58 -30.34 -5.99
C SER A 321 9.40 -31.45 -4.94
N ASP A 322 8.81 -32.58 -5.34
CA ASP A 322 8.70 -33.79 -4.52
C ASP A 322 10.06 -34.46 -4.25
N ALA A 323 11.16 -33.91 -4.77
CA ALA A 323 12.51 -34.43 -4.58
C ALA A 323 12.97 -34.40 -3.11
N CYS A 324 12.34 -33.58 -2.26
CA CYS A 324 12.74 -33.44 -0.87
C CYS A 324 11.81 -34.21 0.09
N ALA A 325 12.35 -35.18 0.82
CA ALA A 325 11.60 -35.98 1.80
C ALA A 325 11.09 -35.17 3.01
N SER A 326 11.62 -33.97 3.25
CA SER A 326 11.21 -33.05 4.31
C SER A 326 11.59 -31.60 3.98
N PRO A 327 10.68 -30.64 4.10
CA PRO A 327 10.99 -29.22 3.91
C PRO A 327 11.71 -28.60 5.11
N HIS A 328 11.90 -29.34 6.21
CA HIS A 328 12.52 -28.84 7.44
C HIS A 328 14.04 -29.01 7.42
N ALA A 329 14.76 -28.08 8.06
CA ALA A 329 16.21 -28.13 8.22
C ALA A 329 16.62 -27.81 9.66
N VAL A 330 17.78 -28.29 10.07
CA VAL A 330 18.37 -27.94 11.35
C VAL A 330 19.79 -27.45 11.07
N LEU A 331 20.18 -26.34 11.68
CA LEU A 331 21.42 -25.63 11.45
C LEU A 331 22.20 -25.60 12.76
N TRP A 332 23.45 -26.08 12.76
CA TRP A 332 24.28 -26.10 13.96
C TRP A 332 25.18 -24.89 13.94
N ASP A 333 25.02 -23.99 14.88
CA ASP A 333 25.92 -22.87 15.03
C ASP A 333 26.90 -23.13 16.18
N ALA A 334 28.15 -23.38 15.81
CA ALA A 334 29.28 -23.49 16.73
C ALA A 334 29.97 -22.14 16.97
N SER A 335 29.48 -21.05 16.36
CA SER A 335 29.99 -19.71 16.57
C SER A 335 29.75 -19.23 18.01
N PRO A 336 30.71 -18.53 18.63
CA PRO A 336 30.52 -17.91 19.93
C PRO A 336 29.54 -16.72 19.90
N THR A 337 29.20 -16.18 18.72
CA THR A 337 28.36 -14.97 18.57
C THR A 337 26.86 -15.21 18.74
N GLN A 338 26.39 -16.46 18.64
CA GLN A 338 24.99 -16.85 18.84
C GLN A 338 23.97 -16.08 17.97
N ASP A 339 24.37 -15.61 16.79
CA ASP A 339 23.50 -14.78 15.95
C ASP A 339 23.12 -15.50 14.65
N SER A 340 21.82 -15.70 14.48
CA SER A 340 21.23 -16.27 13.26
C SER A 340 21.04 -15.24 12.13
N SER A 341 21.48 -13.99 12.37
CA SER A 341 21.41 -12.87 11.43
C SER A 341 22.04 -13.13 10.08
N LEU A 342 23.17 -13.86 10.03
CA LEU A 342 23.84 -14.18 8.78
C LEU A 342 22.98 -15.11 7.90
N VAL A 343 22.42 -16.17 8.50
CA VAL A 343 21.48 -17.08 7.82
C VAL A 343 20.26 -16.29 7.34
N TRP A 344 19.75 -15.42 8.22
CA TRP A 344 18.58 -14.61 7.95
C TRP A 344 18.76 -13.67 6.76
N GLY A 345 19.79 -12.83 6.79
CA GLY A 345 20.08 -11.86 5.74
C GLY A 345 20.37 -12.53 4.41
N SER A 346 21.17 -13.60 4.43
CA SER A 346 21.57 -14.30 3.21
C SER A 346 20.40 -15.06 2.57
N LEU A 347 19.52 -15.70 3.35
CA LEU A 347 18.31 -16.34 2.82
C LEU A 347 17.36 -15.31 2.21
N LEU A 348 17.20 -14.15 2.84
CA LEU A 348 16.34 -13.09 2.32
C LEU A 348 16.86 -12.52 1.01
N GLN A 349 18.17 -12.30 0.91
CA GLN A 349 18.81 -11.76 -0.29
C GLN A 349 18.63 -12.69 -1.49
N GLU A 350 18.93 -13.97 -1.32
CA GLU A 350 18.90 -14.95 -2.42
C GLU A 350 17.48 -15.42 -2.76
N MET A 351 16.67 -15.71 -1.74
CA MET A 351 15.39 -16.42 -1.90
C MET A 351 14.16 -15.52 -1.77
N GLY A 352 14.31 -14.32 -1.19
CA GLY A 352 13.23 -13.33 -1.08
C GLY A 352 12.64 -12.92 -2.43
N PRO A 353 13.46 -12.56 -3.45
CA PRO A 353 12.96 -12.21 -4.78
C PRO A 353 12.20 -13.34 -5.48
N VAL A 354 12.54 -14.60 -5.16
CA VAL A 354 11.91 -15.80 -5.75
C VAL A 354 10.55 -16.11 -5.11
N GLY A 355 10.20 -15.45 -3.99
CA GLY A 355 8.90 -15.60 -3.34
C GLY A 355 8.95 -16.18 -1.93
N LEU A 356 10.14 -16.38 -1.36
CA LEU A 356 10.27 -16.79 0.03
C LEU A 356 9.74 -15.70 0.97
N ARG A 357 9.06 -16.12 2.05
CA ARG A 357 8.80 -15.30 3.23
C ARG A 357 9.51 -15.90 4.42
N LEU A 358 10.48 -15.17 4.94
CA LEU A 358 11.24 -15.59 6.11
C LEU A 358 10.54 -15.06 7.38
N VAL A 359 10.26 -15.95 8.32
CA VAL A 359 9.56 -15.64 9.58
C VAL A 359 10.48 -15.93 10.75
N ARG A 360 10.79 -14.92 11.57
CA ARG A 360 11.56 -15.08 12.78
C ARG A 360 10.64 -15.55 13.90
N LEU A 361 10.99 -16.66 14.54
CA LEU A 361 10.32 -17.16 15.74
C LEU A 361 11.27 -16.99 16.93
N PRO A 362 11.04 -16.03 17.83
CA PRO A 362 11.85 -15.88 19.04
C PRO A 362 11.80 -17.13 19.91
N ALA A 363 12.93 -17.50 20.52
CA ALA A 363 13.04 -18.70 21.36
C ALA A 363 12.04 -18.70 22.53
N GLY A 364 11.77 -17.54 23.12
CA GLY A 364 10.79 -17.38 24.19
C GLY A 364 9.33 -17.64 23.78
N GLU A 365 9.04 -17.71 22.48
CA GLU A 365 7.69 -17.88 21.94
C GLU A 365 7.46 -19.25 21.29
N LEU A 366 8.39 -20.20 21.44
CA LEU A 366 8.29 -21.58 20.93
C LEU A 366 6.99 -22.28 21.34
N SER A 367 6.41 -21.94 22.49
CA SER A 367 5.13 -22.47 22.95
C SER A 367 3.94 -22.10 22.06
N SER A 368 4.06 -21.05 21.25
CA SER A 368 3.02 -20.55 20.33
C SER A 368 3.17 -21.05 18.89
N ILE A 369 4.09 -22.00 18.64
CA ILE A 369 4.41 -22.51 17.30
C ILE A 369 3.19 -23.05 16.53
N ASP A 370 2.23 -23.68 17.21
CA ASP A 370 1.00 -24.16 16.58
C ASP A 370 0.11 -23.02 16.08
N GLU A 371 0.05 -21.91 16.81
CA GLU A 371 -0.71 -20.72 16.43
C GLU A 371 -0.07 -20.03 15.22
N LEU A 372 1.27 -19.96 15.19
CA LEU A 372 2.02 -19.55 14.01
C LEU A 372 1.67 -20.45 12.81
N GLY A 373 1.73 -21.77 12.97
CA GLY A 373 1.38 -22.72 11.91
C GLY A 373 -0.03 -22.51 11.35
N ARG A 374 -1.03 -22.29 12.22
CA ARG A 374 -2.42 -21.97 11.80
C ARG A 374 -2.49 -20.64 11.03
N THR A 375 -1.70 -19.65 11.41
CA THR A 375 -1.62 -18.35 10.74
C THR A 375 -1.02 -18.50 9.34
N LEU A 376 0.10 -19.21 9.19
CA LEU A 376 0.76 -19.44 7.91
C LEU A 376 -0.13 -20.25 6.94
N LYS A 377 -0.92 -21.18 7.46
CA LYS A 377 -1.89 -21.98 6.70
C LYS A 377 -2.96 -21.11 5.99
N GLN A 378 -3.22 -19.90 6.47
CA GLN A 378 -4.18 -18.99 5.84
C GLN A 378 -3.70 -18.44 4.48
N HIS A 379 -2.41 -18.64 4.16
CA HIS A 379 -1.73 -18.18 2.95
C HIS A 379 -1.18 -19.36 2.13
N PRO A 380 -2.04 -20.27 1.62
CA PRO A 380 -1.62 -21.57 1.06
C PRO A 380 -0.68 -21.48 -0.16
N ARG A 381 -0.69 -20.36 -0.88
CA ARG A 381 0.16 -20.13 -2.07
C ARG A 381 1.47 -19.40 -1.77
N VAL A 382 1.68 -18.96 -0.53
CA VAL A 382 2.93 -18.35 -0.07
C VAL A 382 3.79 -19.44 0.57
N ARG A 383 5.09 -19.40 0.30
CA ARG A 383 6.06 -20.31 0.93
C ARG A 383 6.80 -19.60 2.04
N PHE A 384 6.77 -20.19 3.23
CA PHE A 384 7.41 -19.66 4.42
C PHE A 384 8.59 -20.52 4.84
N VAL A 385 9.66 -19.89 5.30
CA VAL A 385 10.68 -20.53 6.13
C VAL A 385 10.58 -19.86 7.50
N VAL A 386 10.29 -20.65 8.53
CA VAL A 386 10.30 -20.18 9.91
C VAL A 386 11.68 -20.45 10.48
N LEU A 387 12.46 -19.40 10.73
CA LEU A 387 13.75 -19.50 11.41
C LEU A 387 13.53 -19.29 12.91
N CYS A 388 13.76 -20.34 13.69
CA CYS A 388 13.79 -20.23 15.14
C CYS A 388 15.08 -19.55 15.58
N ASP A 389 14.95 -18.52 16.41
CA ASP A 389 16.09 -17.97 17.12
C ASP A 389 16.78 -19.09 17.91
N PRO A 390 18.10 -19.03 18.06
CA PRO A 390 18.80 -20.08 18.75
C PRO A 390 18.33 -20.25 20.20
N PHE A 391 18.26 -21.50 20.65
CA PHE A 391 17.84 -21.83 22.00
C PHE A 391 18.60 -23.04 22.54
N GLN A 392 18.68 -23.12 23.88
CA GLN A 392 19.17 -24.32 24.56
C GLN A 392 18.01 -25.29 24.77
N PHE A 393 18.22 -26.56 24.45
CA PHE A 393 17.19 -27.58 24.63
C PHE A 393 16.84 -27.77 26.11
N SER A 394 15.60 -27.40 26.45
CA SER A 394 14.92 -27.84 27.66
C SER A 394 13.89 -28.92 27.31
N ALA A 395 13.41 -29.68 28.30
CA ALA A 395 12.41 -30.72 28.09
C ALA A 395 11.10 -30.19 27.44
N SER A 396 10.68 -28.97 27.79
CA SER A 396 9.48 -28.35 27.22
C SER A 396 9.71 -27.81 25.80
N SER A 397 10.87 -27.18 25.54
CA SER A 397 11.23 -26.66 24.21
C SER A 397 11.45 -27.78 23.18
N ALA A 398 12.08 -28.88 23.60
CA ALA A 398 12.33 -30.04 22.74
C ALA A 398 11.02 -30.68 22.27
N ALA A 399 10.04 -30.85 23.16
CA ALA A 399 8.76 -31.45 22.83
C ALA A 399 7.98 -30.64 21.77
N ALA A 400 7.92 -29.30 21.92
CA ALA A 400 7.24 -28.42 20.98
C ALA A 400 7.88 -28.46 19.58
N VAL A 401 9.22 -28.39 19.53
CA VAL A 401 9.97 -28.43 18.26
C VAL A 401 9.86 -29.80 17.60
N ILE A 402 9.97 -30.90 18.35
CA ILE A 402 9.80 -32.25 17.82
C ILE A 402 8.38 -32.46 17.29
N SER A 403 7.35 -31.96 17.99
CA SER A 403 5.97 -32.03 17.50
C SER A 403 5.83 -31.34 16.14
N ALA A 404 6.33 -30.11 16.03
CA ALA A 404 6.29 -29.34 14.79
C ALA A 404 7.09 -30.02 13.66
N LEU A 405 8.32 -30.47 13.94
CA LEU A 405 9.20 -31.13 12.97
C LEU A 405 8.71 -32.51 12.53
N SER A 406 7.98 -33.23 13.40
CA SER A 406 7.42 -34.55 13.08
C SER A 406 6.18 -34.45 12.18
N GLY A 407 5.71 -33.24 11.86
CA GLY A 407 4.38 -33.01 11.28
C GLY A 407 3.23 -33.39 12.22
N GLY A 408 3.56 -33.65 13.50
CA GLY A 408 2.60 -33.98 14.54
C GLY A 408 1.90 -32.72 14.99
N GLY A 409 0.67 -32.52 14.52
CA GLY A 409 -0.17 -31.40 14.89
C GLY A 409 -0.10 -30.24 13.89
N SER A 410 -1.03 -30.22 12.93
CA SER A 410 -1.47 -29.02 12.20
C SER A 410 -0.45 -28.16 11.42
N TRP A 411 0.86 -28.46 11.43
CA TRP A 411 1.88 -27.68 10.73
C TRP A 411 1.61 -27.67 9.22
N PRO A 412 1.65 -26.51 8.55
CA PRO A 412 1.13 -26.42 7.21
C PRO A 412 2.19 -26.75 6.15
N ALA A 413 1.78 -27.41 5.06
CA ALA A 413 2.66 -27.83 3.98
C ALA A 413 3.36 -26.68 3.24
N ASN A 414 2.89 -25.44 3.42
CA ASN A 414 3.47 -24.25 2.84
C ASN A 414 4.51 -23.56 3.75
N ALA A 415 4.89 -24.17 4.87
CA ALA A 415 5.92 -23.65 5.78
C ALA A 415 7.00 -24.70 6.11
N ALA A 416 8.26 -24.33 5.88
CA ALA A 416 9.44 -25.01 6.37
C ALA A 416 9.80 -24.51 7.78
N LEU A 417 10.40 -25.35 8.61
CA LEU A 417 10.88 -24.99 9.95
C LEU A 417 12.39 -25.20 10.00
N TYR A 418 13.13 -24.13 10.22
CA TYR A 418 14.58 -24.10 10.34
C TYR A 418 14.95 -23.81 11.79
N VAL A 419 15.64 -24.76 12.41
CA VAL A 419 16.02 -24.65 13.83
C VAL A 419 17.52 -24.43 13.93
N VAL A 420 17.92 -23.33 14.56
CA VAL A 420 19.33 -23.09 14.89
C VAL A 420 19.63 -23.67 16.27
N VAL A 421 20.58 -24.59 16.32
CA VAL A 421 21.01 -25.28 17.54
C VAL A 421 22.40 -24.82 17.91
N HIS A 422 22.56 -24.38 19.16
CA HIS A 422 23.87 -24.11 19.76
C HIS A 422 24.41 -25.31 20.52
N GLY A 423 25.71 -25.53 20.38
CA GLY A 423 26.45 -26.57 21.09
C GLY A 423 27.08 -27.59 20.15
N SER A 424 27.94 -28.45 20.71
CA SER A 424 28.50 -29.55 19.93
C SER A 424 27.39 -30.53 19.51
N LYS A 425 27.54 -31.14 18.33
CA LYS A 425 26.59 -32.13 17.81
C LYS A 425 26.27 -33.21 18.85
N ASP A 426 27.27 -33.63 19.63
CA ASP A 426 27.19 -34.70 20.63
C ASP A 426 26.40 -34.28 21.88
N GLU A 427 26.58 -33.04 22.36
CA GLU A 427 25.80 -32.50 23.50
C GLU A 427 24.33 -32.32 23.14
N SER A 428 24.06 -31.75 21.97
CA SER A 428 22.68 -31.60 21.49
C SER A 428 22.02 -32.96 21.30
N MET A 429 22.76 -33.94 20.75
CA MET A 429 22.29 -35.32 20.63
C MET A 429 22.01 -35.98 21.98
N GLY A 430 22.87 -35.76 22.97
CA GLY A 430 22.65 -36.25 24.33
C GLY A 430 21.38 -35.67 24.94
N ALA A 431 21.18 -34.35 24.85
CA ALA A 431 19.99 -33.67 25.34
C ALA A 431 18.72 -34.18 24.64
N PHE A 432 18.75 -34.33 23.32
CA PHE A 432 17.64 -34.84 22.54
C PHE A 432 17.30 -36.30 22.88
N ASN A 433 18.28 -37.19 22.93
CA ASN A 433 18.08 -38.62 23.21
C ASN A 433 17.65 -38.89 24.66
N SER A 434 17.90 -37.95 25.58
CA SER A 434 17.43 -38.05 26.96
C SER A 434 15.90 -37.90 27.11
N PHE A 435 15.20 -37.47 26.06
CA PHE A 435 13.77 -37.24 26.09
C PHE A 435 12.98 -38.46 25.56
N SER A 436 12.16 -39.09 26.40
CA SER A 436 11.47 -40.34 26.05
C SER A 436 10.53 -40.24 24.84
N ALA A 437 9.92 -39.08 24.58
CA ALA A 437 9.05 -38.87 23.43
C ALA A 437 9.81 -38.58 22.11
N SER A 438 11.12 -38.33 22.18
CA SER A 438 11.99 -38.16 21.01
C SER A 438 12.69 -39.47 20.60
N GLN A 439 12.78 -40.43 21.53
CA GLN A 439 13.40 -41.73 21.31
C GLN A 439 12.66 -42.50 20.21
N GLY A 440 13.39 -42.87 19.15
CA GLY A 440 12.84 -43.56 17.98
C GLY A 440 12.23 -42.66 16.91
N LEU A 441 11.87 -41.41 17.23
CA LEU A 441 11.49 -40.38 16.23
C LEU A 441 12.73 -39.71 15.66
N LEU A 442 13.73 -39.45 16.51
CA LEU A 442 14.94 -38.76 16.10
C LEU A 442 15.77 -39.53 15.09
N GLY A 443 16.03 -40.84 15.21
CA GLY A 443 16.82 -41.57 14.20
C GLY A 443 16.28 -41.42 12.76
N PRO A 444 14.98 -41.66 12.52
CA PRO A 444 14.33 -41.39 11.24
C PRO A 444 14.27 -39.92 10.87
N LEU A 445 13.97 -39.02 11.81
CA LEU A 445 13.95 -37.57 11.57
C LEU A 445 15.35 -37.02 11.25
N TRP A 446 16.40 -37.56 11.87
CA TRP A 446 17.83 -37.24 11.74
C TRP A 446 18.38 -37.61 10.37
N ASN A 447 17.88 -38.71 9.80
CA ASN A 447 18.14 -39.10 8.42
C ASN A 447 17.22 -38.40 7.40
N LYS A 448 16.14 -37.76 7.87
CA LYS A 448 15.07 -37.14 7.04
C LYS A 448 15.17 -35.61 6.99
N PHE A 449 15.80 -34.94 7.96
CA PHE A 449 16.12 -33.52 7.88
C PHE A 449 17.25 -33.36 6.87
N GLY A 450 16.92 -32.79 5.72
CA GLY A 450 17.71 -32.89 4.49
C GLY A 450 19.10 -32.26 4.52
N LEU A 451 19.50 -31.62 5.62
CA LEU A 451 20.80 -30.98 5.79
C LEU A 451 21.26 -31.02 7.25
N GLN A 452 22.44 -31.59 7.50
CA GLN A 452 23.15 -31.52 8.77
C GLN A 452 24.39 -30.65 8.58
N GLN A 453 24.26 -29.35 8.79
CA GLN A 453 25.40 -28.43 8.62
C GLN A 453 25.89 -27.95 9.97
N SER A 454 27.20 -28.10 10.22
CA SER A 454 27.93 -27.39 11.28
C SER A 454 28.45 -26.07 10.70
N TRP A 455 28.17 -24.97 11.39
CA TRP A 455 28.52 -23.62 10.99
C TRP A 455 29.57 -23.20 12.00
N GLY A 456 30.84 -23.18 11.55
CA GLY A 456 32.00 -22.93 12.40
C GLY A 456 33.10 -23.99 12.25
N SER A 457 34.19 -23.55 11.62
CA SER A 457 35.59 -23.93 11.92
C SER A 457 36.50 -22.85 11.38
#